data_AF-A0A2T1HNT0-F1
#
_entry.id   AF-A0A2T1HNT0-F1
#
_cell.length_a   1.000
_cell.length_b   1.000
_cell.length_c   1.000
_cell.angle_alpha   90.00
_cell.angle_beta   90.00
_cell.angle_gamma   90.00
#
_symmetry.space_group_name_H-M   'P 1'
#
loop_
_entity.id
_entity.type
_entity.pdbx_description
1 polymer ?
#
loop_
_entity_poly.entity_id
_entity_poly.type
_entity_poly.pdbx_seq_one_letter_code
_entity_poly.pdbx_strand_id
1 'polypeptide(L)'
;MAAVFVVGPIGAGVLSDTIAAITRTAGAPSLMAFDNADAISNSIPGTESLDVAKGSLRPRPEIPEDSTTVVAVTYRLVAPFSMLNLHAGAIARAILTAKGKLVEAYPQAASIEAPDPDKTTTVLPVHPGVAQYLSSGEQSFVDEAQGYFYGAAMAFSVIGSLWAMVASRLSGKRYAAERNRIGRLIEIADEARAAPVEDLPRLDGELHKTLSEIVRAGTSDPTTSLAASHAEAVLVARRQAADVDRRRERSLGTL
;
A
#
# COMPACT_ATOMS: atom_id res chain seq x y z
N MET A 1 -40.36 -10.75 52.15
CA MET A 1 -40.06 -10.19 50.82
C MET A 1 -38.95 -11.03 50.21
N ALA A 2 -39.18 -11.65 49.06
CA ALA A 2 -38.14 -12.29 48.28
C ALA A 2 -37.69 -11.30 47.20
N ALA A 3 -36.39 -11.01 47.14
CA ALA A 3 -35.81 -10.19 46.08
C ALA A 3 -35.11 -11.12 45.09
N VAL A 4 -35.28 -10.86 43.79
CA VAL A 4 -34.62 -11.62 42.73
C VAL A 4 -33.78 -10.63 41.93
N PHE A 5 -32.49 -10.92 41.79
CA PHE A 5 -31.58 -10.14 40.95
C PHE A 5 -31.44 -10.84 39.59
N VAL A 6 -31.80 -10.14 38.52
CA VAL A 6 -31.76 -10.66 37.15
C VAL A 6 -30.98 -9.68 36.29
N VAL A 7 -30.03 -10.20 35.51
CA VAL A 7 -29.27 -9.42 34.52
C VAL A 7 -29.62 -9.97 33.15
N GLY A 8 -30.01 -9.09 32.23
CA GLY A 8 -30.39 -9.49 30.88
C GLY A 8 -30.60 -8.30 29.95
N PRO A 9 -30.75 -8.56 28.64
CA PRO A 9 -31.00 -7.52 27.67
C PRO A 9 -32.35 -6.85 27.93
N ILE A 10 -32.41 -5.55 27.63
CA ILE A 10 -33.63 -4.75 27.77
C ILE A 10 -34.51 -5.04 26.55
N GLY A 11 -35.74 -5.50 26.80
CA GLY A 11 -36.68 -5.95 25.78
C GLY A 11 -36.83 -7.47 25.76
N ALA A 12 -36.86 -8.07 24.55
CA ALA A 12 -37.09 -9.49 24.37
C ALA A 12 -35.90 -10.33 24.86
N GLY A 13 -36.16 -11.26 25.79
CA GLY A 13 -35.15 -12.21 26.27
C GLY A 13 -35.36 -12.62 27.73
N VAL A 14 -34.27 -13.08 28.35
CA VAL A 14 -34.28 -13.67 29.71
C VAL A 14 -34.93 -12.75 30.76
N LEU A 15 -34.76 -11.43 30.64
CA LEU A 15 -35.34 -10.47 31.58
C LEU A 15 -36.87 -10.44 31.49
N SER A 16 -37.44 -10.30 30.28
CA SER A 16 -38.89 -10.30 30.08
C SER A 16 -39.51 -11.67 30.36
N ASP A 17 -38.82 -12.77 30.04
CA ASP A 17 -39.27 -14.14 30.35
C ASP A 17 -39.31 -14.40 31.86
N THR A 18 -38.29 -13.93 32.59
CA THR A 18 -38.22 -14.08 34.06
C THR A 18 -39.29 -13.24 34.73
N ILE A 19 -39.52 -11.99 34.28
CA ILE A 19 -40.60 -11.14 34.78
C ILE A 19 -41.96 -11.77 34.50
N ALA A 20 -42.15 -12.36 33.31
CA ALA A 20 -43.37 -13.08 32.98
C ALA A 20 -43.57 -14.32 33.86
N ALA A 21 -42.52 -15.08 34.15
CA ALA A 21 -42.56 -16.24 35.03
C ALA A 21 -42.90 -15.83 36.48
N ILE A 22 -42.24 -14.81 37.03
CA ILE A 22 -42.53 -14.26 38.36
C ILE A 22 -43.97 -13.76 38.43
N THR A 23 -44.43 -13.05 37.39
CA THR A 23 -45.80 -12.52 37.38
C THR A 23 -46.85 -13.62 37.40
N ARG A 24 -46.58 -14.79 36.78
CA ARG A 24 -47.48 -15.95 36.82
C ARG A 24 -47.52 -16.61 38.20
N THR A 25 -46.43 -16.63 38.94
CA THR A 25 -46.33 -17.36 40.22
C THR A 25 -46.61 -16.51 41.45
N ALA A 26 -46.24 -15.22 41.41
CA ALA A 26 -46.20 -14.35 42.59
C ALA A 26 -46.85 -12.97 42.39
N GLY A 27 -47.39 -12.66 41.20
CA GLY A 27 -47.96 -11.35 40.87
C GLY A 27 -46.94 -10.35 40.31
N ALA A 28 -47.39 -9.15 39.95
CA ALA A 28 -46.56 -8.15 39.28
C ALA A 28 -45.38 -7.70 40.17
N PRO A 29 -44.11 -7.94 39.76
CA PRO A 29 -42.96 -7.49 40.54
C PRO A 29 -42.79 -5.97 40.42
N SER A 30 -42.46 -5.32 41.54
CA SER A 30 -42.02 -3.92 41.56
C SER A 30 -40.53 -3.84 41.20
N LEU A 31 -40.18 -2.93 40.29
CA LEU A 31 -38.78 -2.63 39.96
C LEU A 31 -38.23 -1.62 40.96
N MET A 32 -37.08 -1.94 41.54
CA MET A 32 -36.40 -1.05 42.48
C MET A 32 -35.55 -0.05 41.71
N ALA A 33 -35.85 1.24 41.88
CA ALA A 33 -35.03 2.33 41.35
C ALA A 33 -33.67 2.37 42.05
N PHE A 34 -32.64 2.77 41.32
CA PHE A 34 -31.36 3.14 41.90
C PHE A 34 -31.29 4.67 41.98
N ASP A 35 -31.55 5.25 43.15
CA ASP A 35 -31.50 6.70 43.36
C ASP A 35 -30.12 7.31 43.05
N ASN A 36 -29.06 6.49 43.11
CA ASN A 36 -27.67 6.87 42.84
C ASN A 36 -27.12 6.24 41.55
N ALA A 37 -27.97 5.91 40.57
CA ALA A 37 -27.53 5.27 39.32
C ALA A 37 -26.41 6.06 38.61
N ASP A 38 -26.49 7.39 38.59
CA ASP A 38 -25.46 8.26 38.00
C ASP A 38 -24.13 8.25 38.78
N ALA A 39 -24.18 8.10 40.11
CA ALA A 39 -22.96 7.98 40.92
C ALA A 39 -22.32 6.59 40.73
N ILE A 40 -23.14 5.55 40.54
CA ILE A 40 -22.67 4.20 40.26
C ILE A 40 -22.06 4.11 38.85
N SER A 41 -22.67 4.74 37.85
CA SER A 41 -22.12 4.77 36.48
C SER A 41 -20.80 5.51 36.39
N ASN A 42 -20.63 6.60 37.16
CA ASN A 42 -19.36 7.33 37.24
C ASN A 42 -18.25 6.56 37.97
N SER A 43 -18.59 5.61 38.85
CA SER A 43 -17.61 4.87 39.67
C SER A 43 -17.24 3.51 39.09
N ILE A 44 -18.10 2.88 38.29
CA ILE A 44 -17.87 1.56 37.70
C ILE A 44 -17.69 1.71 36.17
N PRO A 45 -16.49 1.47 35.63
CA PRO A 45 -16.29 1.52 34.18
C PRO A 45 -17.18 0.52 33.43
N GLY A 46 -17.80 0.96 32.34
CA GLY A 46 -18.64 0.12 31.47
C GLY A 46 -20.11 0.02 31.91
N THR A 47 -20.51 0.73 32.96
CA THR A 47 -21.92 0.91 33.31
C THR A 47 -22.43 2.29 32.92
N GLU A 48 -23.71 2.36 32.61
CA GLU A 48 -24.40 3.61 32.25
C GLU A 48 -25.73 3.70 33.01
N SER A 49 -26.12 4.91 33.34
CA SER A 49 -27.45 5.18 33.88
C SER A 49 -28.45 5.13 32.75
N LEU A 50 -29.52 4.37 32.91
CA LEU A 50 -30.53 4.19 31.89
C LEU A 50 -31.93 4.31 32.49
N ASP A 51 -32.74 5.17 31.88
CA ASP A 51 -34.14 5.30 32.23
C ASP A 51 -34.99 4.27 31.50
N VAL A 52 -35.56 3.36 32.27
CA VAL A 52 -36.49 2.34 31.77
C VAL A 52 -37.89 2.92 31.78
N ALA A 53 -38.43 3.19 30.59
CA ALA A 53 -39.76 3.75 30.43
C ALA A 53 -40.84 2.79 30.95
N LYS A 54 -41.96 3.39 31.39
CA LYS A 54 -43.16 2.68 31.86
C LYS A 54 -43.61 1.61 30.86
N GLY A 55 -43.86 0.40 31.34
CA GLY A 55 -44.36 -0.72 30.53
C GLY A 55 -43.41 -1.28 29.46
N SER A 56 -42.15 -0.84 29.43
CA SER A 56 -41.16 -1.27 28.42
C SER A 56 -40.77 -2.75 28.52
N LEU A 57 -40.83 -3.34 29.71
CA LEU A 57 -40.52 -4.76 29.93
C LEU A 57 -41.76 -5.64 29.79
N ARG A 58 -42.92 -5.12 30.19
CA ARG A 58 -44.21 -5.76 29.96
C ARG A 58 -45.33 -4.73 29.89
N PRO A 59 -46.21 -4.78 28.87
CA PRO A 59 -47.29 -3.80 28.73
C PRO A 59 -48.50 -4.08 29.62
N ARG A 60 -48.75 -5.33 30.06
CA ARG A 60 -49.89 -5.66 30.95
C ARG A 60 -49.61 -6.83 31.91
N PRO A 61 -49.70 -6.62 33.25
CA PRO A 61 -49.58 -5.32 33.94
C PRO A 61 -48.34 -4.55 33.48
N GLU A 62 -48.42 -3.22 33.53
CA GLU A 62 -47.36 -2.31 33.09
C GLU A 62 -46.15 -2.46 34.02
N ILE A 63 -45.04 -2.99 33.50
CA ILE A 63 -43.79 -3.18 34.24
C ILE A 63 -42.67 -2.51 33.43
N PRO A 64 -41.96 -1.51 33.97
CA PRO A 64 -42.21 -0.79 35.23
C PRO A 64 -43.57 -0.08 35.31
N GLU A 65 -44.09 0.16 36.51
CA GLU A 65 -45.30 0.99 36.75
C GLU A 65 -45.03 2.48 36.48
N ASP A 66 -43.83 2.97 36.78
CA ASP A 66 -43.37 4.33 36.49
C ASP A 66 -41.94 4.30 35.90
N SER A 67 -41.54 5.37 35.20
CA SER A 67 -40.17 5.48 34.67
C SER A 67 -39.16 5.29 35.79
N THR A 68 -38.31 4.27 35.66
CA THR A 68 -37.39 3.87 36.72
C THR A 68 -35.96 3.89 36.19
N THR A 69 -35.09 4.63 36.86
CA THR A 69 -33.66 4.69 36.54
C THR A 69 -32.95 3.45 37.06
N VAL A 70 -32.24 2.76 36.18
CA VAL A 70 -31.45 1.56 36.48
C VAL A 70 -30.02 1.71 35.99
N VAL A 71 -29.14 0.82 36.46
CA VAL A 71 -27.78 0.72 35.97
C VAL A 71 -27.73 -0.33 34.86
N ALA A 72 -27.34 0.09 33.65
CA ALA A 72 -27.13 -0.78 32.50
C ALA A 72 -25.65 -1.12 32.33
N VAL A 73 -25.36 -2.30 31.79
CA VAL A 73 -24.01 -2.70 31.38
C VAL A 73 -23.91 -2.57 29.87
N THR A 74 -22.96 -1.78 29.39
CA THR A 74 -22.81 -1.48 27.96
C THR A 74 -21.60 -2.20 27.39
N TYR A 75 -21.82 -3.04 26.36
CA TYR A 75 -20.74 -3.66 25.59
C TYR A 75 -20.25 -2.70 24.51
N ARG A 76 -18.93 -2.50 24.45
CA ARG A 76 -18.28 -1.64 23.45
C ARG A 76 -17.37 -2.46 22.56
N LEU A 77 -17.52 -2.28 21.24
CA LEU A 77 -16.59 -2.84 20.27
C LEU A 77 -15.35 -1.93 20.21
N VAL A 78 -14.20 -2.47 20.57
CA VAL A 78 -12.93 -1.73 20.64
C VAL A 78 -11.97 -2.18 19.56
N ALA A 79 -11.19 -1.24 19.03
CA ALA A 79 -10.13 -1.49 18.07
C ALA A 79 -8.85 -0.79 18.52
N PRO A 80 -7.65 -1.33 18.19
CA PRO A 80 -6.39 -0.66 18.51
C PRO A 80 -6.26 0.64 17.72
N PHE A 81 -5.66 1.66 18.32
CA PHE A 81 -5.41 2.96 17.67
C PHE A 81 -4.52 2.85 16.41
N SER A 82 -3.71 1.79 16.30
CA SER A 82 -2.87 1.53 15.12
C SER A 82 -3.66 1.00 13.92
N MET A 83 -4.96 0.71 14.07
CA MET A 83 -5.80 0.30 12.95
C MET A 83 -5.96 1.47 11.98
N LEU A 84 -5.82 1.20 10.67
CA LEU A 84 -6.02 2.23 9.66
C LEU A 84 -7.46 2.78 9.76
N ASN A 85 -7.59 4.11 9.72
CA ASN A 85 -8.86 4.83 9.74
C ASN A 85 -9.88 4.24 8.77
N LEU A 86 -9.41 3.94 7.54
CA LEU A 86 -10.21 3.33 6.48
C LEU A 86 -10.87 2.00 6.92
N HIS A 87 -10.14 1.15 7.63
CA HIS A 87 -10.65 -0.14 8.07
C HIS A 87 -11.63 0.03 9.25
N ALA A 88 -11.29 0.86 10.22
CA ALA A 88 -12.14 1.13 11.38
C ALA A 88 -13.49 1.72 10.95
N GLY A 89 -13.47 2.71 10.05
CA GLY A 89 -14.69 3.29 9.47
C GLY A 89 -15.49 2.25 8.68
N ALA A 90 -14.82 1.43 7.85
CA ALA A 90 -15.50 0.41 7.04
C ALA A 90 -16.21 -0.65 7.91
N ILE A 91 -15.59 -1.08 9.00
CA ILE A 91 -16.20 -2.02 9.96
C ILE A 91 -17.44 -1.39 10.61
N ALA A 92 -17.33 -0.15 11.10
CA ALA A 92 -18.46 0.55 11.70
C ALA A 92 -19.64 0.69 10.72
N ARG A 93 -19.35 1.07 9.46
CA ARG A 93 -20.35 1.13 8.39
C ARG A 93 -21.00 -0.21 8.14
N ALA A 94 -20.22 -1.28 8.03
CA ALA A 94 -20.73 -2.63 7.77
C ALA A 94 -21.71 -3.08 8.86
N ILE A 95 -21.37 -2.86 10.13
CA ILE A 95 -22.22 -3.21 11.28
C ILE A 95 -23.51 -2.39 11.28
N LEU A 96 -23.41 -1.07 11.15
CA LEU A 96 -24.57 -0.18 11.22
C LEU A 96 -25.51 -0.36 10.03
N THR A 97 -24.96 -0.61 8.84
CA THR A 97 -25.74 -0.92 7.63
C THR A 97 -26.43 -2.28 7.73
N ALA A 98 -25.75 -3.27 8.32
CA ALA A 98 -26.31 -4.60 8.54
C ALA A 98 -27.27 -4.68 9.73
N LYS A 99 -27.43 -3.61 10.54
CA LYS A 99 -28.24 -3.61 11.78
C LYS A 99 -29.64 -4.17 11.56
N GLY A 100 -30.34 -3.78 10.50
CA GLY A 100 -31.69 -4.29 10.22
C GLY A 100 -31.73 -5.83 10.07
N LYS A 101 -30.80 -6.39 9.28
CA LYS A 101 -30.66 -7.86 9.12
C LYS A 101 -30.20 -8.54 10.40
N LEU A 102 -29.35 -7.88 11.19
CA LEU A 102 -28.92 -8.38 12.49
C LEU A 102 -30.09 -8.45 13.48
N VAL A 103 -30.99 -7.48 13.46
CA VAL A 103 -32.20 -7.46 14.31
C VAL A 103 -33.14 -8.60 13.97
N GLU A 104 -33.30 -8.94 12.68
CA GLU A 104 -34.11 -10.08 12.24
C GLU A 104 -33.58 -11.43 12.76
N ALA A 105 -32.25 -11.61 12.75
CA ALA A 105 -31.62 -12.84 13.25
C ALA A 105 -31.47 -12.86 14.78
N TYR A 106 -31.18 -11.71 15.37
CA TYR A 106 -30.89 -11.52 16.78
C TYR A 106 -31.62 -10.26 17.28
N PRO A 107 -32.78 -10.38 17.93
CA PRO A 107 -33.55 -9.22 18.40
C PRO A 107 -32.75 -8.26 19.30
N GLN A 108 -31.75 -8.78 20.03
CA GLN A 108 -30.85 -8.01 20.88
C GLN A 108 -29.98 -7.01 20.10
N ALA A 109 -29.78 -7.21 18.79
CA ALA A 109 -29.07 -6.28 17.92
C ALA A 109 -29.81 -4.94 17.77
N ALA A 110 -31.06 -4.83 18.20
CA ALA A 110 -31.80 -3.57 18.23
C ALA A 110 -31.11 -2.53 19.12
N SER A 111 -30.45 -2.98 20.19
CA SER A 111 -29.67 -2.18 21.14
C SER A 111 -28.28 -1.76 20.61
N ILE A 112 -27.90 -2.14 19.38
CA ILE A 112 -26.66 -1.64 18.77
C ILE A 112 -26.85 -0.16 18.46
N GLU A 113 -26.04 0.69 19.08
CA GLU A 113 -26.06 2.14 18.87
C GLU A 113 -24.72 2.61 18.29
N ALA A 114 -24.77 3.62 17.44
CA ALA A 114 -23.57 4.28 16.97
C ALA A 114 -22.92 5.04 18.14
N PRO A 115 -21.58 5.00 18.28
CA PRO A 115 -20.92 5.77 19.32
C PRO A 115 -21.13 7.27 19.07
N ASP A 116 -21.44 8.01 20.12
CA ASP A 116 -21.61 9.46 20.05
C ASP A 116 -20.24 10.16 20.09
N PRO A 117 -19.82 10.88 19.03
CA PRO A 117 -18.52 11.54 18.98
C PRO A 117 -18.39 12.71 19.98
N ASP A 118 -19.51 13.29 20.43
CA ASP A 118 -19.52 14.46 21.31
C ASP A 118 -19.51 14.07 22.81
N LYS A 119 -19.75 12.79 23.12
CA LYS A 119 -19.68 12.27 24.50
C LYS A 119 -18.23 12.13 24.95
N THR A 120 -17.68 13.23 25.47
CA THR A 120 -16.35 13.32 26.11
C THR A 120 -16.22 12.55 27.44
N THR A 121 -17.31 11.96 27.94
CA THR A 121 -17.39 11.29 29.25
C THR A 121 -16.98 9.81 29.20
N THR A 122 -16.70 9.24 28.02
CA THR A 122 -16.36 7.82 27.92
C THR A 122 -14.86 7.59 28.12
N VAL A 123 -14.49 6.66 28.99
CA VAL A 123 -13.10 6.20 29.25
C VAL A 123 -12.36 5.78 27.96
N LEU A 124 -13.11 5.47 26.89
CA LEU A 124 -12.61 5.06 25.59
C LEU A 124 -13.00 6.10 24.52
N PRO A 125 -12.03 6.80 23.91
CA PRO A 125 -12.30 7.73 22.82
C PRO A 125 -12.77 6.99 21.57
N VAL A 126 -13.58 7.66 20.74
CA VAL A 126 -14.03 7.12 19.45
C VAL A 126 -12.83 7.05 18.50
N HIS A 127 -12.70 5.93 17.78
CA HIS A 127 -11.64 5.77 16.78
C HIS A 127 -11.77 6.84 15.68
N PRO A 128 -10.68 7.54 15.29
CA PRO A 128 -10.74 8.65 14.33
C PRO A 128 -11.44 8.29 13.01
N GLY A 129 -11.14 7.13 12.43
CA GLY A 129 -11.85 6.64 11.23
C GLY A 129 -13.36 6.39 11.41
N VAL A 130 -13.83 6.04 12.62
CA VAL A 130 -15.27 5.90 12.92
C VAL A 130 -15.91 7.26 13.13
N ALA A 131 -15.22 8.16 13.86
CA ALA A 131 -15.67 9.53 14.05
C ALA A 131 -15.88 10.25 12.71
N GLN A 132 -14.93 10.12 11.78
CA GLN A 132 -15.04 10.65 10.42
C GLN A 132 -16.24 10.07 9.65
N TYR A 133 -16.48 8.76 9.74
CA TYR A 133 -17.65 8.15 9.12
C TYR A 133 -18.96 8.73 9.67
N LEU A 134 -19.07 8.87 10.99
CA LEU A 134 -20.26 9.40 11.65
C LEU A 134 -20.47 10.89 11.39
N SER A 135 -19.39 11.69 11.34
CA SER A 135 -19.46 13.13 11.10
C SER A 135 -19.70 13.50 9.63
N SER A 136 -19.17 12.71 8.70
CA SER A 136 -19.00 13.13 7.30
C SER A 136 -19.72 12.22 6.29
N GLY A 137 -20.37 11.14 6.73
CA GLY A 137 -21.07 10.22 5.84
C GLY A 137 -20.16 9.59 4.78
N GLU A 138 -20.67 9.36 3.57
CA GLU A 138 -19.99 8.61 2.50
C GLU A 138 -18.79 9.33 1.85
N GLN A 139 -18.63 10.65 2.03
CA GLN A 139 -17.57 11.42 1.37
C GLN A 139 -16.16 11.14 1.92
N SER A 140 -16.04 10.88 3.23
CA SER A 140 -14.73 10.73 3.88
C SER A 140 -13.91 9.52 3.37
N PHE A 141 -14.56 8.44 2.92
CA PHE A 141 -13.85 7.26 2.41
C PHE A 141 -13.13 7.53 1.08
N VAL A 142 -13.77 8.29 0.19
CA VAL A 142 -13.20 8.58 -1.14
C VAL A 142 -12.04 9.55 -0.99
N ASP A 143 -12.17 10.57 -0.15
CA ASP A 143 -11.12 11.55 0.11
C ASP A 143 -9.89 10.92 0.78
N GLU A 144 -10.07 10.03 1.76
CA GLU A 144 -8.96 9.34 2.43
C GLU A 144 -8.23 8.39 1.45
N ALA A 145 -9.00 7.65 0.62
CA ALA A 145 -8.42 6.78 -0.41
C ALA A 145 -7.64 7.59 -1.47
N GLN A 146 -8.15 8.76 -1.86
CA GLN A 146 -7.47 9.67 -2.78
C GLN A 146 -6.15 10.19 -2.16
N GLY A 147 -6.14 10.50 -0.86
CA GLY A 147 -4.93 10.87 -0.12
C GLY A 147 -3.84 9.79 -0.22
N TYR A 148 -4.18 8.53 0.06
CA TYR A 148 -3.23 7.41 -0.08
C TYR A 148 -2.76 7.22 -1.53
N PHE A 149 -3.65 7.39 -2.50
CA PHE A 149 -3.30 7.28 -3.91
C PHE A 149 -2.28 8.36 -4.33
N TYR A 150 -2.46 9.61 -3.92
CA TYR A 150 -1.47 10.67 -4.18
C TYR A 150 -0.14 10.37 -3.51
N GLY A 151 -0.14 9.89 -2.26
CA GLY A 151 1.09 9.49 -1.56
C GLY A 151 1.84 8.40 -2.32
N ALA A 152 1.13 7.39 -2.80
CA ALA A 152 1.72 6.33 -3.63
C ALA A 152 2.27 6.89 -4.95
N ALA A 153 1.53 7.74 -5.65
CA ALA A 153 1.97 8.37 -6.90
C ALA A 153 3.25 9.20 -6.71
N MET A 154 3.36 9.95 -5.62
CA MET A 154 4.58 10.69 -5.27
C MET A 154 5.76 9.74 -5.02
N ALA A 155 5.55 8.66 -4.26
CA ALA A 155 6.59 7.67 -4.00
C ALA A 155 7.09 7.01 -5.30
N PHE A 156 6.19 6.63 -6.20
CA PHE A 156 6.54 6.07 -7.50
C PHE A 156 7.32 7.05 -8.38
N SER A 157 7.02 8.35 -8.32
CA SER A 157 7.77 9.39 -9.05
C SER A 157 9.23 9.47 -8.58
N VAL A 158 9.47 9.44 -7.27
CA VAL A 158 10.83 9.45 -6.69
C VAL A 158 11.58 8.18 -7.07
N ILE A 159 10.93 7.02 -6.93
CA ILE A 159 11.51 5.72 -7.30
C ILE A 159 11.86 5.69 -8.80
N GLY A 160 10.96 6.15 -9.66
CA GLY A 160 11.18 6.23 -11.11
C GLY A 160 12.38 7.12 -11.47
N SER A 161 12.54 8.25 -10.78
CA SER A 161 13.67 9.16 -10.97
C SER A 161 15.00 8.52 -10.56
N LEU A 162 15.04 7.83 -9.42
CA LEU A 162 16.22 7.09 -8.98
C LEU A 162 16.57 5.95 -9.95
N TRP A 163 15.56 5.21 -10.43
CA TRP A 163 15.74 4.18 -11.44
C TRP A 163 16.32 4.74 -12.74
N ALA A 164 15.78 5.87 -13.23
CA ALA A 164 16.29 6.54 -14.42
C ALA A 164 17.76 6.98 -14.24
N MET A 165 18.12 7.50 -13.06
CA MET A 165 19.50 7.88 -12.76
C MET A 165 20.46 6.68 -12.79
N VAL A 166 20.06 5.54 -12.21
CA VAL A 166 20.86 4.31 -12.22
C VAL A 166 21.00 3.77 -13.64
N ALA A 167 19.89 3.69 -14.39
CA ALA A 167 19.89 3.23 -15.78
C ALA A 167 20.76 4.12 -16.68
N SER A 168 20.71 5.44 -16.48
CA SER A 168 21.54 6.41 -17.20
C SER A 168 23.03 6.20 -16.92
N ARG A 169 23.43 5.99 -15.66
CA ARG A 169 24.84 5.71 -15.32
C ARG A 169 25.36 4.42 -15.94
N LEU A 170 24.55 3.37 -15.99
CA LEU A 170 24.94 2.09 -16.61
C LEU A 170 25.06 2.24 -18.14
N SER A 171 24.13 2.96 -18.75
CA SER A 171 24.15 3.21 -20.20
C SER A 171 25.32 4.10 -20.61
N GLY A 172 25.64 5.13 -19.82
CA GLY A 172 26.78 6.02 -20.07
C GLY A 172 28.12 5.28 -20.18
N LYS A 173 28.34 4.24 -19.37
CA LYS A 173 29.55 3.39 -19.48
C LYS A 173 29.63 2.63 -20.81
N ARG A 174 28.49 2.16 -21.32
CA ARG A 174 28.41 1.47 -22.62
C ARG A 174 28.74 2.42 -23.77
N TYR A 175 28.14 3.61 -23.78
CA TYR A 175 28.42 4.65 -24.79
C TYR A 175 29.87 5.14 -24.78
N ALA A 176 30.52 5.18 -23.61
CA ALA A 176 31.93 5.55 -23.51
C ALA A 176 32.86 4.45 -24.09
N ALA A 177 32.58 3.18 -23.79
CA ALA A 177 33.33 2.05 -24.34
C ALA A 177 33.20 1.94 -25.87
N GLU A 178 32.01 2.21 -26.39
CA GLU A 178 31.72 2.22 -27.83
C GLU A 178 32.52 3.31 -28.57
N ARG A 179 32.53 4.54 -28.04
CA ARG A 179 33.34 5.64 -28.62
C ARG A 179 34.84 5.36 -28.64
N ASN A 180 35.36 4.75 -27.58
CA ASN A 180 36.79 4.40 -27.52
C ASN A 180 37.16 3.38 -28.62
N ARG A 181 36.30 2.40 -28.89
CA ARG A 181 36.52 1.40 -29.95
C ARG A 181 36.53 2.02 -31.34
N ILE A 182 35.62 2.96 -31.63
CA ILE A 182 35.63 3.73 -32.88
C ILE A 182 36.95 4.52 -33.00
N GLY A 183 37.37 5.19 -31.92
CA GLY A 183 38.65 5.89 -31.87
C GLY A 183 39.85 4.99 -32.20
N ARG A 184 39.87 3.76 -31.66
CA ARG A 184 40.95 2.80 -31.92
C ARG A 184 41.00 2.35 -33.39
N LEU A 185 39.85 2.17 -34.04
CA LEU A 185 39.81 1.83 -35.47
C LEU A 185 40.43 2.94 -36.33
N ILE A 186 40.14 4.20 -36.00
CA ILE A 186 40.72 5.38 -36.69
C ILE A 186 42.23 5.44 -36.43
N GLU A 187 42.66 5.23 -35.19
CA GLU A 187 44.08 5.21 -34.81
C GLU A 187 44.86 4.13 -35.57
N ILE A 188 44.30 2.92 -35.72
CA ILE A 188 44.90 1.84 -36.52
C ILE A 188 45.05 2.26 -37.99
N ALA A 189 44.05 2.96 -38.56
CA ALA A 189 44.11 3.45 -39.93
C ALA A 189 45.20 4.52 -40.11
N ASP A 190 45.37 5.41 -39.13
CA ASP A 190 46.42 6.43 -39.14
C ASP A 190 47.82 5.79 -38.97
N GLU A 191 47.97 4.83 -38.06
CA GLU A 191 49.23 4.11 -37.84
C GLU A 191 49.64 3.30 -39.09
N ALA A 192 48.68 2.64 -39.74
CA ALA A 192 48.92 1.90 -40.99
C ALA A 192 49.44 2.80 -42.12
N ARG A 193 49.06 4.08 -42.13
CA ARG A 193 49.52 5.05 -43.14
C ARG A 193 50.99 5.40 -43.00
N ALA A 194 51.53 5.39 -41.78
CA ALA A 194 52.92 5.77 -41.49
C ALA A 194 53.84 4.58 -41.19
N ALA A 195 53.28 3.40 -40.87
CA ALA A 195 54.03 2.24 -40.44
C ALA A 195 54.91 1.62 -41.54
N PRO A 196 56.05 1.02 -41.18
CA PRO A 196 56.87 0.20 -42.06
C PRO A 196 56.13 -1.10 -42.42
N VAL A 197 56.60 -1.75 -43.48
CA VAL A 197 55.88 -2.89 -44.09
C VAL A 197 55.83 -4.10 -43.16
N GLU A 198 56.86 -4.25 -42.32
CA GLU A 198 57.02 -5.30 -41.33
C GLU A 198 55.96 -5.24 -40.22
N ASP A 199 55.40 -4.05 -39.96
CA ASP A 199 54.42 -3.80 -38.89
C ASP A 199 52.96 -3.96 -39.37
N LEU A 200 52.71 -4.04 -40.68
CA LEU A 200 51.37 -4.22 -41.25
C LEU A 200 50.64 -5.49 -40.77
N PRO A 201 51.29 -6.65 -40.57
CA PRO A 201 50.64 -7.82 -40.00
C PRO A 201 50.19 -7.63 -38.54
N ARG A 202 50.96 -6.85 -37.75
CA ARG A 202 50.59 -6.52 -36.37
C ARG A 202 49.32 -5.68 -36.34
N LEU A 203 49.27 -4.62 -37.15
CA LEU A 203 48.13 -3.71 -37.22
C LEU A 203 46.84 -4.39 -37.71
N ASP A 204 46.97 -5.33 -38.64
CA ASP A 204 45.85 -6.15 -39.12
C ASP A 204 45.29 -7.07 -38.01
N GLY A 205 46.18 -7.66 -37.19
CA GLY A 205 45.76 -8.43 -36.02
C GLY A 205 45.04 -7.58 -34.97
N GLU A 206 45.50 -6.34 -34.74
CA GLU A 206 44.85 -5.39 -33.83
C GLU A 206 43.49 -4.92 -34.34
N LEU A 207 43.34 -4.73 -35.65
CA LEU A 207 42.07 -4.43 -36.30
C LEU A 207 41.05 -5.56 -36.09
N HIS A 208 41.43 -6.79 -36.43
CA HIS A 208 40.56 -7.97 -36.27
C HIS A 208 40.16 -8.19 -34.81
N LYS A 209 41.09 -7.96 -33.87
CA LYS A 209 40.79 -8.03 -32.44
C LYS A 209 39.75 -6.99 -32.05
N THR A 210 39.92 -5.74 -32.45
CA THR A 210 38.97 -4.65 -32.16
C THR A 210 37.59 -4.92 -32.75
N LEU A 211 37.53 -5.43 -33.98
CA LEU A 211 36.27 -5.84 -34.64
C LEU A 211 35.58 -6.98 -33.90
N SER A 212 36.33 -8.00 -33.47
CA SER A 212 35.77 -9.12 -32.69
C SER A 212 35.16 -8.64 -31.36
N GLU A 213 35.77 -7.65 -30.71
CA GLU A 213 35.25 -7.06 -29.48
C GLU A 213 33.98 -6.24 -29.72
N ILE A 214 33.88 -5.52 -30.85
CA ILE A 214 32.67 -4.79 -31.27
C ILE A 214 31.52 -5.75 -31.55
N VAL A 215 31.76 -6.80 -32.35
CA VAL A 215 30.74 -7.81 -32.68
C VAL A 215 30.23 -8.50 -31.41
N ARG A 216 31.13 -8.87 -30.48
CA ARG A 216 30.75 -9.48 -29.20
C ARG A 216 29.91 -8.55 -28.30
N ALA A 217 30.06 -7.25 -28.44
CA ALA A 217 29.26 -6.27 -27.71
C ALA A 217 27.87 -6.04 -28.33
N GLY A 218 27.58 -6.60 -29.51
CA GLY A 218 26.29 -6.47 -30.18
C GLY A 218 26.00 -5.06 -30.71
N THR A 219 27.04 -4.25 -30.90
CA THR A 219 26.93 -2.88 -31.41
C THR A 219 26.90 -2.89 -32.93
N SER A 220 25.84 -2.33 -33.53
CA SER A 220 25.69 -2.15 -34.98
C SER A 220 25.51 -0.67 -35.34
N ASP A 221 26.48 0.17 -34.97
CA ASP A 221 26.46 1.58 -35.32
C ASP A 221 27.03 1.77 -36.74
N PRO A 222 26.34 2.44 -37.68
CA PRO A 222 26.90 2.76 -39.00
C PRO A 222 28.27 3.45 -38.93
N THR A 223 28.55 4.24 -37.90
CA THR A 223 29.87 4.89 -37.73
C THR A 223 30.99 3.88 -37.49
N THR A 224 30.72 2.79 -36.76
CA THR A 224 31.68 1.70 -36.53
C THR A 224 32.02 0.97 -37.83
N SER A 225 31.02 0.73 -38.69
CA SER A 225 31.21 0.08 -39.99
C SER A 225 32.02 0.93 -40.96
N LEU A 226 31.84 2.26 -40.92
CA LEU A 226 32.61 3.19 -41.72
C LEU A 226 34.07 3.28 -41.25
N ALA A 227 34.31 3.33 -39.93
CA ALA A 227 35.66 3.33 -39.38
C ALA A 227 36.41 2.02 -39.67
N ALA A 228 35.72 0.89 -39.55
CA ALA A 228 36.26 -0.43 -39.88
C ALA A 228 36.67 -0.54 -41.35
N SER A 229 35.75 -0.21 -42.27
CA SER A 229 36.02 -0.24 -43.71
C SER A 229 37.13 0.73 -44.12
N HIS A 230 37.22 1.89 -43.47
CA HIS A 230 38.34 2.81 -43.68
C HIS A 230 39.68 2.20 -43.28
N ALA A 231 39.77 1.59 -42.10
CA ALA A 231 41.00 0.95 -41.62
C ALA A 231 41.44 -0.21 -42.53
N GLU A 232 40.49 -1.06 -42.93
CA GLU A 232 40.75 -2.15 -43.89
C GLU A 232 41.27 -1.62 -45.23
N ALA A 233 40.62 -0.58 -45.79
CA ALA A 233 41.02 0.00 -47.05
C ALA A 233 42.45 0.55 -47.01
N VAL A 234 42.85 1.22 -45.92
CA VAL A 234 44.21 1.75 -45.75
C VAL A 234 45.23 0.62 -45.65
N LEU A 235 44.96 -0.44 -44.87
CA LEU A 235 45.86 -1.59 -44.75
C LEU A 235 46.05 -2.31 -46.08
N VAL A 236 44.97 -2.52 -46.85
CA VAL A 236 45.03 -3.15 -48.18
C VAL A 236 45.84 -2.30 -49.15
N ALA A 237 45.60 -0.98 -49.20
CA ALA A 237 46.33 -0.07 -50.07
C ALA A 237 47.83 -0.05 -49.76
N ARG A 238 48.22 -0.07 -48.49
CA ARG A 238 49.63 -0.08 -48.06
C ARG A 238 50.31 -1.41 -48.38
N ARG A 239 49.63 -2.54 -48.20
CA ARG A 239 50.14 -3.87 -48.60
C ARG A 239 50.38 -3.94 -50.11
N GLN A 240 49.44 -3.47 -50.92
CA GLN A 240 49.59 -3.46 -52.37
C GLN A 240 50.77 -2.59 -52.82
N ALA A 241 50.96 -1.42 -52.21
CA ALA A 241 52.11 -0.56 -52.49
C ALA A 241 53.44 -1.26 -52.16
N ALA A 242 53.52 -1.90 -50.99
CA ALA A 242 54.72 -2.63 -50.55
C ALA A 242 55.05 -3.84 -51.46
N ASP A 243 54.04 -4.56 -51.95
CA ASP A 243 54.24 -5.68 -52.87
C ASP A 243 54.73 -5.23 -54.25
N VAL A 244 54.29 -4.05 -54.72
CA VAL A 244 54.79 -3.45 -55.96
C VAL A 244 56.25 -3.03 -55.81
N ASP A 245 56.62 -2.42 -54.69
CA ASP A 245 58.00 -2.01 -54.43
C ASP A 245 58.94 -3.22 -54.31
N ARG A 246 58.55 -4.29 -53.59
CA ARG A 246 59.32 -5.55 -53.56
C ARG A 246 59.51 -6.18 -54.94
N ARG A 247 58.52 -6.09 -55.84
CA ARG A 247 58.63 -6.61 -57.21
C ARG A 247 59.59 -5.78 -58.05
N ARG A 248 59.62 -4.46 -57.86
CA ARG A 248 60.57 -3.54 -58.53
C ARG A 248 62.01 -3.78 -58.08
N GLU A 249 62.24 -3.96 -56.78
CA GLU A 249 63.57 -4.28 -56.25
C GLU A 249 64.10 -5.61 -56.78
N ARG A 250 63.22 -6.63 -56.89
CA ARG A 250 63.57 -7.93 -57.45
C ARG A 250 63.89 -7.88 -58.95
N SER A 251 63.23 -7.03 -59.73
CA SER A 251 63.53 -6.92 -61.17
C SER A 251 64.82 -6.14 -61.45
N LEU A 252 65.19 -5.19 -60.59
CA LEU A 252 66.45 -4.44 -60.68
C LEU A 252 67.68 -5.22 -60.21
N GLY A 253 67.52 -6.23 -59.36
CA GLY A 253 68.63 -7.09 -58.87
C GLY A 253 69.01 -8.26 -59.79
N THR A 254 68.47 -8.32 -61.02
CA THR A 254 68.69 -9.41 -62.00
C THR A 254 69.41 -8.97 -63.28
N LEU A 255 70.00 -7.77 -63.29
CA LEU A 255 70.88 -7.25 -64.34
C LEU A 255 72.30 -7.12 -63.81
#